data_AF-A0A4Q3LJ36-F1
#
_entry.id   AF-A0A4Q3LJ36-F1
#
_cell.length_a   1.000
_cell.length_b   1.000
_cell.length_c   1.000
_cell.angle_alpha   90.00
_cell.angle_beta   90.00
_cell.angle_gamma   90.00
#
_symmetry.space_group_name_H-M   'P 1'
#
loop_
_entity.id
_entity.type
_entity.pdbx_description
1 polymer ?
#
loop_
_entity_poly.entity_id
_entity_poly.type
_entity_poly.pdbx_seq_one_letter_code
_entity_poly.pdbx_strand_id
1 'polypeptide(L)'
;MIIAKSAAGQQVIKDRSVPLTPRQRSALVLFDGKRSLEEVMSLAGPAGVTLDDVRKLVELGLVMEVTFEPTRPANLAPGEDH
;
A
#
# COMPACT_ATOMS: atom_id res chain seq x y z
N MET A 1 4.86 -0.25 -7.10
CA MET A 1 4.92 -0.42 -5.64
C MET A 1 3.54 -0.81 -5.14
N ILE A 2 3.41 -1.96 -4.49
CA ILE A 2 2.12 -2.46 -4.01
C ILE A 2 1.96 -2.00 -2.56
N ILE A 3 0.78 -1.51 -2.20
CA ILE A 3 0.48 -1.13 -0.81
C ILE A 3 -0.49 -2.16 -0.25
N ALA A 4 -0.13 -2.76 0.87
CA ALA A 4 -0.99 -3.65 1.63
C ALA A 4 -1.48 -3.00 2.92
N LYS A 5 -2.66 -3.42 3.35
CA LYS A 5 -3.24 -3.00 4.63
C LYS A 5 -2.59 -3.80 5.75
N SER A 6 -2.17 -3.12 6.80
CA SER A 6 -1.68 -3.78 8.01
C SER A 6 -2.85 -4.31 8.85
N ALA A 7 -2.56 -5.17 9.82
CA ALA A 7 -3.55 -5.61 10.80
C ALA A 7 -4.20 -4.44 11.54
N ALA A 8 -3.41 -3.39 11.86
CA ALA A 8 -3.92 -2.17 12.48
C ALA A 8 -4.87 -1.41 11.54
N GLY A 9 -4.54 -1.29 10.25
CA GLY A 9 -5.43 -0.70 9.25
C GLY A 9 -6.78 -1.43 9.14
N GLN A 10 -6.76 -2.76 9.20
CA GLN A 10 -7.99 -3.57 9.20
C GLN A 10 -8.86 -3.31 10.44
N GLN A 11 -8.24 -3.16 11.62
CA GLN A 11 -8.95 -2.83 12.87
C GLN A 11 -9.53 -1.42 12.85
N VAL A 12 -8.77 -0.44 12.39
CA VAL A 12 -9.23 0.97 12.30
C VAL A 12 -10.46 1.13 11.41
N ILE A 13 -10.56 0.39 10.31
CA ILE A 13 -11.77 0.43 9.47
C ILE A 13 -13.00 -0.04 10.26
N LYS A 14 -12.85 -1.11 11.05
CA LYS A 14 -13.92 -1.76 11.82
C LYS A 14 -14.34 -0.91 13.02
N ASP A 15 -13.38 -0.60 13.88
CA ASP A 15 -13.64 0.01 15.19
C ASP A 15 -13.63 1.54 15.17
N ARG A 16 -13.16 2.16 14.07
CA ARG A 16 -12.98 3.63 13.98
C ARG A 16 -12.03 4.18 15.05
N SER A 17 -11.11 3.35 15.56
CA SER A 17 -10.22 3.70 16.68
C SER A 17 -9.32 4.90 16.37
N VAL A 18 -8.98 5.12 15.10
CA VAL A 18 -8.19 6.28 14.66
C VAL A 18 -9.11 7.26 13.92
N PRO A 19 -9.10 8.55 14.29
CA PRO A 19 -9.86 9.59 13.60
C PRO A 19 -9.24 9.85 12.22
N LEU A 20 -9.70 9.09 11.23
CA LEU A 20 -9.32 9.27 9.83
C LEU A 20 -10.30 10.21 9.12
N THR A 21 -9.78 11.00 8.19
CA THR A 21 -10.63 11.76 7.27
C THR A 21 -11.41 10.80 6.36
N PRO A 22 -12.57 11.19 5.82
CA PRO A 22 -13.32 10.36 4.88
C PRO A 22 -12.47 9.94 3.67
N ARG A 23 -11.50 10.76 3.26
CA ARG A 23 -10.58 10.48 2.15
C ARG A 23 -9.59 9.37 2.51
N GLN A 24 -8.89 9.53 3.64
CA GLN A 24 -7.97 8.52 4.18
C GLN A 24 -8.68 7.17 4.34
N ARG A 25 -9.94 7.20 4.78
CA ARG A 25 -10.72 5.99 4.98
C ARG A 25 -11.04 5.27 3.67
N SER A 26 -11.42 6.00 2.63
CA SER A 26 -11.64 5.44 1.30
C SER A 26 -10.34 4.83 0.75
N ALA A 27 -9.20 5.52 0.89
CA ALA A 27 -7.90 4.99 0.51
C ALA A 27 -7.57 3.69 1.26
N LEU A 28 -7.75 3.69 2.59
CA LEU A 28 -7.50 2.54 3.45
C LEU A 28 -8.38 1.32 3.10
N VAL A 29 -9.61 1.54 2.66
CA VAL A 29 -10.49 0.47 2.18
C VAL A 29 -9.97 -0.13 0.86
N LEU A 30 -9.43 0.69 -0.04
CA LEU A 30 -8.93 0.27 -1.36
C LEU A 30 -7.61 -0.50 -1.32
N PHE A 31 -6.79 -0.32 -0.29
CA PHE A 31 -5.57 -1.10 -0.10
C PHE A 31 -5.90 -2.55 0.28
N ASP A 32 -5.73 -3.47 -0.67
CA ASP A 32 -5.98 -4.91 -0.51
C ASP A 32 -4.68 -5.75 -0.65
N GLY A 33 -3.52 -5.10 -0.80
CA GLY A 33 -2.26 -5.80 -1.10
C GLY A 33 -2.17 -6.36 -2.52
N LYS A 34 -3.17 -6.06 -3.38
CA LYS A 34 -3.21 -6.46 -4.79
C LYS A 34 -3.04 -5.29 -5.76
N ARG A 35 -3.18 -4.05 -5.27
CA ARG A 35 -3.20 -2.84 -6.09
C ARG A 35 -1.96 -2.01 -5.81
N SER A 36 -1.42 -1.42 -6.88
CA SER A 36 -0.33 -0.44 -6.79
C SER A 36 -0.83 0.89 -6.24
N LEU A 37 0.07 1.71 -5.71
CA LEU A 37 -0.24 3.07 -5.27
C LEU A 37 -0.95 3.89 -6.35
N GLU A 38 -0.49 3.82 -7.59
CA GLU A 38 -1.04 4.54 -8.74
C GLU A 38 -2.49 4.12 -9.04
N GLU A 39 -2.77 2.81 -9.02
CA GLU A 39 -4.12 2.26 -9.19
C GLU A 39 -5.06 2.74 -8.08
N VAL A 40 -4.58 2.74 -6.83
CA VAL A 40 -5.37 3.25 -5.71
C VAL A 40 -5.59 4.76 -5.84
N MET A 41 -4.59 5.53 -6.25
CA MET A 41 -4.72 6.97 -6.50
C MET A 41 -5.71 7.27 -7.64
N SER A 42 -5.71 6.47 -8.70
CA SER A 42 -6.66 6.58 -9.82
C SER A 42 -8.10 6.29 -9.36
N LEU A 43 -8.31 5.21 -8.62
CA LEU A 43 -9.63 4.82 -8.09
C LEU A 43 -10.12 5.76 -6.99
N ALA A 44 -9.21 6.32 -6.20
CA ALA A 44 -9.51 7.21 -5.08
C ALA A 44 -9.50 8.70 -5.46
N GLY A 45 -9.07 9.04 -6.69
CA GLY A 45 -9.08 10.38 -7.24
C GLY A 45 -10.46 11.06 -7.18
N PRO A 46 -11.57 10.38 -7.55
CA PRO A 46 -12.92 10.91 -7.39
C PRO A 46 -13.30 11.23 -5.94
N ALA A 47 -12.70 10.54 -4.97
CA ALA A 47 -12.88 10.80 -3.54
C ALA A 47 -11.95 11.90 -3.01
N GLY A 48 -11.09 12.48 -3.86
CA GLY A 48 -10.16 13.55 -3.49
C GLY A 48 -8.98 13.08 -2.62
N VAL A 49 -8.63 11.79 -2.67
CA VAL A 49 -7.48 11.25 -1.93
C VAL A 49 -6.19 11.78 -2.53
N THR A 50 -5.32 12.29 -1.67
CA THR A 50 -4.01 12.84 -2.06
C THR A 50 -2.87 11.96 -1.59
N LEU A 51 -1.66 12.21 -2.12
CA LEU A 51 -0.45 11.52 -1.67
C LEU A 51 -0.16 11.78 -0.17
N ASP A 52 -0.56 12.95 0.34
CA ASP A 52 -0.43 13.30 1.77
C ASP A 52 -1.31 12.39 2.64
N ASP A 53 -2.54 12.10 2.19
CA ASP A 53 -3.42 11.16 2.87
C ASP A 53 -2.79 9.76 2.95
N VAL A 54 -2.15 9.29 1.86
CA VAL A 54 -1.47 8.00 1.85
C VAL A 54 -0.25 8.00 2.75
N ARG A 55 0.58 9.07 2.70
CA ARG A 55 1.71 9.24 3.62
C ARG A 55 1.27 9.15 5.07
N LYS A 56 0.18 9.82 5.43
CA LYS A 56 -0.38 9.76 6.78
C LYS A 56 -0.72 8.33 7.20
N LEU A 57 -1.31 7.53 6.31
CA LEU A 57 -1.64 6.13 6.58
C LEU A 57 -0.39 5.26 6.80
N VAL A 58 0.70 5.54 6.07
CA VAL A 58 1.99 4.88 6.25
C VAL A 58 2.62 5.29 7.59
N GLU A 59 2.63 6.60 7.90
CA GLU A 59 3.14 7.12 9.19
C GLU A 59 2.39 6.53 10.40
N LEU A 60 1.07 6.31 10.26
CA LEU A 60 0.24 5.68 11.28
C LEU A 60 0.40 4.16 11.34
N GLY A 61 1.19 3.55 10.44
CA GLY A 61 1.38 2.09 10.36
C GLY A 61 0.13 1.32 9.94
N LEU A 62 -0.85 2.00 9.31
CA LEU A 62 -2.11 1.38 8.87
C LEU A 62 -1.97 0.69 7.51
N VAL A 63 -1.00 1.13 6.73
CA VAL A 63 -0.62 0.52 5.45
C VAL A 63 0.88 0.36 5.41
N MET A 64 1.33 -0.60 4.61
CA MET A 64 2.73 -0.96 4.48
C MET A 64 3.04 -1.20 3.01
N GLU A 65 4.20 -0.69 2.58
CA GLU A 65 4.71 -0.96 1.25
C GLU A 65 5.12 -2.42 1.18
N VAL A 66 4.51 -3.15 0.26
CA VAL A 66 4.98 -4.48 -0.11
C VAL A 66 5.84 -4.26 -1.34
N THR A 67 7.15 -4.24 -1.12
CA THR A 67 8.10 -4.45 -2.20
C THR A 67 7.84 -5.85 -2.73
N PHE A 68 7.05 -5.94 -3.78
CA PHE A 68 7.05 -7.12 -4.62
C PHE A 68 8.40 -7.06 -5.33
N GLU A 69 9.43 -7.67 -4.73
CA GLU A 69 10.56 -8.09 -5.54
C GLU A 69 9.96 -9.11 -6.52
N PRO A 70 9.88 -8.82 -7.84
CA PRO A 70 9.68 -9.90 -8.77
C PRO A 70 10.86 -10.82 -8.49
N THR A 71 10.59 -12.02 -8.00
CA THR A 71 11.61 -13.04 -7.74
C THR A 71 12.52 -13.07 -8.94
N ARG A 72 13.68 -12.42 -8.86
CA ARG A 72 14.75 -12.60 -9.81
C ARG A 72 15.13 -14.06 -9.58
N PRO A 73 14.97 -14.97 -10.56
CA PRO A 73 15.47 -16.31 -10.37
C PRO A 73 16.96 -16.16 -10.06
N ALA A 74 17.34 -16.54 -8.85
CA ALA A 74 18.71 -16.59 -8.39
C ALA A 74 19.40 -17.76 -9.12
N ASN A 75 19.62 -17.63 -10.43
CA ASN A 75 20.61 -18.43 -11.16
C ASN A 75 20.88 -17.85 -12.56
N LEU A 76 21.94 -17.07 -12.69
CA LEU A 76 22.83 -17.17 -13.86
C LEU A 76 24.20 -16.65 -13.39
N ALA A 77 24.95 -17.53 -12.73
CA ALA A 77 26.38 -17.30 -12.57
C ALA A 77 27.01 -17.22 -13.98
N PRO A 78 27.89 -16.25 -14.23
CA PRO A 78 28.61 -16.18 -15.49
C PRO A 78 29.56 -17.39 -15.54
N GLY A 79 29.38 -18.25 -16.55
CA GLY A 79 30.44 -19.17 -16.91
C GLY A 79 31.52 -18.38 -17.62
N GLU A 80 32.70 -18.25 -17.01
CA GLU A 80 33.98 -18.02 -17.71
C GLU A 80 35.07 -18.78 -16.94
N ASP A 81 35.24 -20.05 -17.34
CA ASP A 81 36.44 -20.87 -17.14
C ASP A 81 37.47 -20.41 -18.20
N HIS A 82 38.69 -20.10 -17.75
CA HIS A 82 39.84 -19.65 -18.55
C HIS A 82 40.91 -20.74 -18.60
#